data_AF-A0A8T3Y1C1-F1
#
_entry.id   AF-A0A8T3Y1C1-F1
#
_cell.length_a   1.000
_cell.length_b   1.000
_cell.length_c   1.000
_cell.angle_alpha   90.00
_cell.angle_beta   90.00
_cell.angle_gamma   90.00
#
_symmetry.space_group_name_H-M   'P 1'
#
loop_
_entity.id
_entity.type
_entity.pdbx_description
1 polymer ?
#
loop_
_entity_poly.entity_id
_entity_poly.type
_entity_poly.pdbx_seq_one_letter_code
_entity_poly.pdbx_strand_id
1 'polypeptide(L)'
;MLEKRRVLKKGRIVFTRNGKFVIKLANKIVRKLKPHSRRIQIVGSIRRNEKNPTDIDIVLIPKDKRKIEKILGEKGKFVQGGEKRATFKIQGVKVELYYTDSEEWGAALLAYSSKFGAGIGLRIVARLKGFKLNQHGLFKRKTGKKVAGKSEEEIYSALGRKWKKPEER
;
A
#
# COMPACT_ATOMS: atom_id res chain seq x y z
N MET A 1 -11.30 -28.00 1.21
CA MET A 1 -10.51 -26.88 0.66
C MET A 1 -11.27 -25.59 0.90
N LEU A 2 -10.65 -24.50 1.38
CA LEU A 2 -11.34 -23.21 1.38
C LEU A 2 -11.79 -22.89 -0.05
N GLU A 3 -13.00 -22.37 -0.26
CA GLU A 3 -13.50 -22.07 -1.60
C GLU A 3 -12.82 -20.81 -2.18
N LYS A 4 -12.68 -20.77 -3.51
CA LYS A 4 -12.24 -19.58 -4.24
C LYS A 4 -13.50 -18.83 -4.67
N ARG A 5 -13.49 -17.50 -4.57
CA ARG A 5 -14.54 -16.63 -5.12
C ARG A 5 -14.02 -15.87 -6.35
N ARG A 6 -14.94 -15.64 -7.29
CA ARG A 6 -14.73 -14.81 -8.48
C ARG A 6 -15.18 -13.38 -8.16
N VAL A 7 -14.33 -12.38 -8.44
CA VAL A 7 -14.64 -10.96 -8.20
C VAL A 7 -14.23 -10.13 -9.42
N LEU A 8 -15.10 -9.22 -9.87
CA LEU A 8 -14.74 -8.21 -10.87
C LEU A 8 -14.04 -7.05 -10.17
N LYS A 9 -12.78 -6.78 -10.51
CA LYS A 9 -11.98 -5.70 -9.94
C LYS A 9 -11.32 -4.90 -11.05
N LYS A 10 -11.68 -3.61 -11.17
CA LYS A 10 -11.14 -2.70 -12.19
C LYS A 10 -11.18 -3.29 -13.61
N GLY A 11 -12.33 -3.85 -14.00
CA GLY A 11 -12.52 -4.48 -15.32
C GLY A 11 -11.86 -5.84 -15.51
N ARG A 12 -11.24 -6.43 -14.47
CA ARG A 12 -10.58 -7.74 -14.56
C ARG A 12 -11.20 -8.73 -13.59
N ILE A 13 -11.30 -9.99 -14.01
CA ILE A 13 -11.73 -11.08 -13.14
C ILE A 13 -10.54 -11.49 -12.25
N VAL A 14 -10.77 -11.53 -10.94
CA VAL A 14 -9.81 -11.97 -9.95
C VAL A 14 -10.39 -13.14 -9.15
N PHE A 15 -9.59 -14.20 -9.01
CA PHE A 15 -9.89 -15.32 -8.13
C PHE A 15 -9.16 -15.14 -6.80
N THR A 16 -9.92 -15.14 -5.70
CA THR A 16 -9.40 -14.91 -4.35
C THR A 16 -10.18 -15.70 -3.30
N ARG A 17 -9.84 -15.53 -2.03
CA ARG A 17 -10.53 -16.12 -0.88
C ARG A 17 -11.57 -15.16 -0.32
N ASN A 18 -12.40 -15.62 0.61
CA ASN A 18 -13.34 -14.73 1.31
C ASN A 18 -12.59 -13.62 2.08
N GLY A 19 -13.25 -12.49 2.32
CA GLY A 19 -12.62 -11.30 2.92
C GLY A 19 -12.01 -11.56 4.30
N LYS A 20 -12.71 -12.30 5.16
CA LYS A 20 -12.23 -12.67 6.52
C LYS A 20 -10.91 -13.45 6.45
N PHE A 21 -10.79 -14.40 5.52
CA PHE A 21 -9.57 -15.15 5.29
C PHE A 21 -8.42 -14.24 4.84
N VAL A 22 -8.69 -13.33 3.88
CA VAL A 22 -7.68 -12.39 3.36
C VAL A 22 -7.14 -11.51 4.49
N ILE A 23 -8.01 -10.99 5.37
CA ILE A 23 -7.61 -10.18 6.52
C ILE A 23 -6.77 -11.01 7.52
N LYS A 24 -7.21 -12.22 7.85
CA LYS A 24 -6.47 -13.12 8.75
C LYS A 24 -5.09 -13.46 8.20
N LEU A 25 -4.99 -13.70 6.89
CA LEU A 25 -3.71 -13.95 6.21
C LEU A 25 -2.81 -12.71 6.25
N ALA A 26 -3.34 -11.51 6.00
CA ALA A 26 -2.59 -10.27 6.05
C ALA A 26 -1.97 -10.03 7.43
N ASN A 27 -2.76 -10.21 8.50
CA ASN A 27 -2.29 -10.09 9.88
C ASN A 27 -1.19 -11.11 10.21
N LYS A 28 -1.34 -12.36 9.74
CA LYS A 28 -0.31 -13.40 9.92
C LYS A 28 0.99 -13.03 9.21
N ILE A 29 0.91 -12.51 7.98
CA ILE A 29 2.07 -12.06 7.20
C ILE A 29 2.77 -10.90 7.94
N VAL A 30 2.04 -9.85 8.31
CA VAL A 30 2.62 -8.70 9.02
C VAL A 30 3.28 -9.13 10.33
N ARG A 31 2.66 -10.01 11.12
CA ARG A 31 3.27 -10.53 12.35
C ARG A 31 4.61 -11.21 12.09
N LYS A 32 4.73 -11.96 10.98
CA LYS A 32 5.95 -12.67 10.61
C LYS A 32 7.04 -11.73 10.06
N LEU A 33 6.64 -10.67 9.35
CA LEU A 33 7.58 -9.72 8.73
C LEU A 33 8.02 -8.60 9.67
N LYS A 34 7.23 -8.27 10.70
CA LYS A 34 7.50 -7.17 11.65
C LYS A 34 8.91 -7.17 12.25
N PRO A 35 9.50 -8.31 12.67
CA PRO A 35 10.89 -8.32 13.19
C PRO A 35 11.94 -7.85 12.17
N HIS A 36 11.68 -8.06 10.89
CA HIS A 36 12.60 -7.77 9.78
C HIS A 36 12.32 -6.42 9.11
N SER A 37 11.39 -5.63 9.64
CA SER A 37 11.01 -4.32 9.13
C SER A 37 11.21 -3.26 10.20
N ARG A 38 11.74 -2.08 9.84
CA ARG A 38 11.79 -0.91 10.73
C ARG A 38 10.38 -0.39 10.98
N ARG A 39 9.55 -0.37 9.94
CA ARG A 39 8.11 -0.05 9.98
C ARG A 39 7.37 -0.93 8.98
N ILE A 40 6.12 -1.28 9.28
CA ILE A 40 5.27 -2.11 8.41
C ILE A 40 3.80 -1.74 8.65
N GLN A 41 3.03 -1.65 7.57
CA GLN A 41 1.62 -1.30 7.62
C GLN A 41 0.86 -2.04 6.51
N ILE A 42 -0.26 -2.67 6.88
CA ILE A 42 -1.25 -3.12 5.89
C ILE A 42 -1.91 -1.88 5.29
N VAL A 43 -1.92 -1.77 3.97
CA VAL A 43 -2.52 -0.66 3.21
C VAL A 43 -3.69 -1.18 2.36
N GLY A 44 -4.04 -0.48 1.28
CA GLY A 44 -5.06 -0.93 0.35
C GLY A 44 -6.45 -0.99 0.95
N SER A 45 -7.27 -1.89 0.40
CA SER A 45 -8.67 -2.09 0.79
C SER A 45 -8.84 -2.50 2.26
N ILE A 46 -7.89 -3.26 2.81
CA ILE A 46 -7.91 -3.68 4.21
C ILE A 46 -7.78 -2.46 5.13
N ARG A 47 -6.84 -1.55 4.85
CA ARG A 47 -6.67 -0.33 5.66
C ARG A 47 -7.87 0.61 5.59
N ARG A 48 -8.66 0.55 4.52
CA ARG A 48 -9.91 1.32 4.35
C ARG A 48 -11.13 0.62 4.95
N ASN A 49 -10.96 -0.48 5.67
CA ASN A 49 -12.06 -1.28 6.23
C ASN A 49 -13.09 -1.76 5.20
N GLU A 50 -12.68 -2.03 3.96
CA GLU A 50 -13.58 -2.64 2.98
C GLU A 50 -13.98 -4.06 3.44
N LYS A 51 -15.28 -4.40 3.36
CA LYS A 51 -15.81 -5.69 3.85
C LYS A 51 -15.19 -6.91 3.16
N ASN A 52 -14.77 -6.76 1.91
CA ASN A 52 -14.44 -7.88 1.03
C ASN A 52 -13.11 -7.68 0.27
N PRO A 53 -11.96 -7.54 0.96
CA PRO A 53 -10.67 -7.39 0.30
C PRO A 53 -10.34 -8.60 -0.57
N THR A 54 -9.65 -8.35 -1.67
CA THR A 54 -9.35 -9.34 -2.72
C THR A 54 -7.86 -9.67 -2.83
N ASP A 55 -7.02 -8.78 -2.33
CA ASP A 55 -5.57 -8.87 -2.25
C ASP A 55 -5.07 -8.23 -0.94
N ILE A 56 -3.79 -8.40 -0.69
CA ILE A 56 -3.09 -7.89 0.48
C ILE A 56 -2.01 -6.95 -0.01
N ASP A 57 -2.08 -5.69 0.39
CA ASP A 57 -1.09 -4.67 0.08
C ASP A 57 -0.38 -4.26 1.38
N ILE A 58 0.96 -4.23 1.37
CA ILE A 58 1.76 -3.91 2.56
C ILE A 58 2.85 -2.91 2.17
N VAL A 59 2.92 -1.79 2.90
CA VAL A 59 4.05 -0.85 2.84
C VAL A 59 4.98 -1.15 4.01
N LEU A 60 6.29 -1.25 3.74
CA LEU A 60 7.29 -1.49 4.78
C LEU A 60 8.62 -0.80 4.49
N ILE A 61 9.34 -0.48 5.57
CA ILE A 61 10.74 -0.07 5.54
C ILE A 61 11.56 -1.29 5.96
N PRO A 62 12.28 -1.96 5.05
CA PRO A 62 12.96 -3.21 5.37
C PRO A 62 14.20 -2.98 6.24
N LYS A 63 14.44 -3.83 7.24
CA LYS A 63 15.78 -3.99 7.86
C LYS A 63 16.63 -4.93 7.01
N ASP A 64 16.01 -6.00 6.52
CA ASP A 64 16.60 -6.98 5.61
C ASP A 64 15.56 -7.40 4.57
N LYS A 65 15.71 -6.85 3.37
CA LYS A 65 14.81 -7.12 2.24
C LYS A 65 14.90 -8.58 1.78
N ARG A 66 16.10 -9.15 1.69
CA ARG A 66 16.31 -10.52 1.21
C ARG A 66 15.63 -11.52 2.14
N LYS A 67 15.74 -11.31 3.46
CA LYS A 67 15.06 -12.15 4.45
C LYS A 67 13.54 -12.07 4.35
N ILE A 68 12.97 -10.88 4.16
CA ILE A 68 11.52 -10.69 3.97
C ILE A 68 11.03 -11.48 2.75
N GLU A 69 11.71 -11.34 1.61
CA GLU A 69 11.33 -12.02 0.37
C GLU A 69 11.48 -13.53 0.48
N LYS A 70 12.55 -14.02 1.13
CA LYS A 70 12.74 -15.46 1.42
C LYS A 70 11.58 -16.02 2.25
N ILE A 71 11.19 -15.34 3.34
CA ILE A 71 10.09 -15.77 4.21
C ILE A 71 8.78 -15.91 3.43
N LEU A 72 8.47 -14.98 2.52
CA LEU A 72 7.27 -15.08 1.70
C LEU A 72 7.38 -16.12 0.59
N GLY A 73 8.56 -16.28 0.00
CA GLY A 73 8.85 -17.32 -0.99
C GLY A 73 8.67 -18.74 -0.43
N GLU A 74 8.99 -18.96 0.84
CA GLU A 74 8.73 -20.24 1.54
C GLU A 74 7.22 -20.48 1.81
N LYS A 75 6.37 -19.46 1.68
CA LYS A 75 4.92 -19.56 1.93
C LYS A 75 4.06 -19.51 0.67
N GLY A 76 4.66 -19.20 -0.48
CA GLY A 76 3.93 -19.14 -1.75
C GLY A 76 4.83 -18.79 -2.92
N LYS A 77 4.22 -18.62 -4.09
CA LYS A 77 4.94 -18.39 -5.34
C LYS A 77 5.34 -16.92 -5.49
N PHE A 78 6.62 -16.65 -5.77
CA PHE A 78 7.06 -15.35 -6.26
C PHE A 78 6.49 -15.10 -7.66
N VAL A 79 5.95 -13.90 -7.90
CA VAL A 79 5.34 -13.52 -9.18
C VAL A 79 6.25 -12.56 -9.94
N GLN A 80 6.66 -11.47 -9.30
CA GLN A 80 7.51 -10.44 -9.87
C GLN A 80 8.07 -9.54 -8.77
N GLY A 81 9.13 -8.79 -9.04
CA GLY A 81 9.71 -7.87 -8.06
C GLY A 81 10.85 -7.04 -8.64
N GLY A 82 11.37 -6.14 -7.80
CA GLY A 82 12.48 -5.24 -8.11
C GLY A 82 12.86 -4.45 -6.87
N GLU A 83 13.58 -3.33 -7.03
CA GLU A 83 14.10 -2.56 -5.90
C GLU A 83 12.99 -2.09 -4.93
N LYS A 84 11.90 -1.54 -5.47
CA LYS A 84 10.84 -0.86 -4.69
C LYS A 84 9.57 -1.70 -4.45
N ARG A 85 9.46 -2.89 -5.02
CA ARG A 85 8.27 -3.74 -4.88
C ARG A 85 8.54 -5.23 -5.04
N ALA A 86 7.70 -6.07 -4.45
CA ALA A 86 7.65 -7.51 -4.72
C ALA A 86 6.20 -8.03 -4.65
N THR A 87 5.88 -9.02 -5.47
CA THR A 87 4.55 -9.62 -5.55
C THR A 87 4.65 -11.12 -5.38
N PHE A 88 3.78 -11.67 -4.53
CA PHE A 88 3.68 -13.10 -4.24
C PHE A 88 2.23 -13.58 -4.40
N LYS A 89 2.06 -14.88 -4.62
CA LYS A 89 0.78 -15.58 -4.54
C LYS A 89 0.84 -16.58 -3.39
N ILE A 90 0.17 -16.26 -2.28
CA ILE A 90 0.18 -17.04 -1.03
C ILE A 90 -1.23 -17.56 -0.76
N GLN A 91 -1.39 -18.88 -0.67
CA GLN A 91 -2.68 -19.55 -0.41
C GLN A 91 -3.84 -19.10 -1.33
N GLY A 92 -3.51 -18.74 -2.59
CA GLY A 92 -4.47 -18.25 -3.57
C GLY A 92 -4.78 -16.74 -3.50
N VAL A 93 -4.15 -16.00 -2.59
CA VAL A 93 -4.29 -14.54 -2.43
C VAL A 93 -3.05 -13.84 -2.99
N LYS A 94 -3.25 -12.74 -3.73
CA LYS A 94 -2.13 -11.91 -4.20
C LYS A 94 -1.65 -11.04 -3.02
N VAL A 95 -0.34 -11.01 -2.79
CA VAL A 95 0.31 -10.21 -1.75
C VAL A 95 1.32 -9.30 -2.42
N GLU A 96 1.15 -7.99 -2.28
CA GLU A 96 2.07 -6.97 -2.77
C GLU A 96 2.80 -6.30 -1.61
N LEU A 97 4.14 -6.26 -1.71
CA LEU A 97 5.01 -5.50 -0.84
C LEU A 97 5.49 -4.25 -1.58
N TYR A 98 5.43 -3.11 -0.90
CA TYR A 98 5.99 -1.83 -1.34
C TYR A 98 7.08 -1.41 -0.35
N TYR A 99 8.31 -1.28 -0.86
CA TYR A 99 9.48 -0.89 -0.07
C TYR A 99 9.66 0.62 -0.15
N THR A 100 9.86 1.24 1.02
CA THR A 100 10.01 2.68 1.14
C THR A 100 10.97 3.03 2.28
N ASP A 101 11.16 4.31 2.56
CA ASP A 101 11.98 4.83 3.65
C ASP A 101 11.16 5.76 4.59
N SER A 102 11.83 6.35 5.58
CA SER A 102 11.18 7.24 6.56
C SER A 102 10.68 8.54 5.95
N GLU A 103 11.35 9.06 4.92
CA GLU A 103 11.02 10.32 4.28
C GLU A 103 9.81 10.17 3.35
N GLU A 104 9.59 8.97 2.82
CA GLU A 104 8.51 8.65 1.88
C GLU A 104 7.31 7.96 2.53
N TRP A 105 7.41 7.59 3.81
CA TRP A 105 6.44 6.75 4.52
C TRP A 105 4.98 7.21 4.35
N GLY A 106 4.68 8.46 4.67
CA GLY A 106 3.34 9.04 4.54
C GLY A 106 2.83 9.08 3.10
N ALA A 107 3.70 9.39 2.15
CA ALA A 107 3.35 9.42 0.73
C ALA A 107 3.04 8.01 0.20
N ALA A 108 3.81 7.00 0.60
CA ALA A 108 3.55 5.60 0.26
C ALA A 108 2.23 5.11 0.87
N LEU A 109 1.97 5.43 2.15
CA LEU A 109 0.69 5.12 2.79
C LEU A 109 -0.49 5.73 2.02
N LEU A 110 -0.41 7.00 1.61
CA LEU A 110 -1.45 7.64 0.80
C LEU A 110 -1.62 6.99 -0.57
N ALA A 111 -0.52 6.76 -1.28
CA ALA A 111 -0.55 6.21 -2.64
C ALA A 111 -1.21 4.82 -2.67
N TYR A 112 -0.91 3.97 -1.69
CA TYR A 112 -1.39 2.59 -1.66
C TYR A 112 -2.64 2.38 -0.80
N SER A 113 -3.11 3.40 -0.07
CA SER A 113 -4.37 3.32 0.71
C SER A 113 -5.52 4.12 0.13
N SER A 114 -5.32 4.93 -0.91
CA SER A 114 -6.40 5.73 -1.51
C SER A 114 -7.34 4.88 -2.37
N LYS A 115 -8.65 5.15 -2.31
CA LYS A 115 -9.56 4.74 -3.39
C LYS A 115 -9.12 5.41 -4.69
N PHE A 116 -9.41 4.77 -5.82
CA PHE A 116 -8.96 5.24 -7.12
C PHE A 116 -9.32 6.72 -7.38
N GLY A 117 -10.58 7.11 -7.16
CA GLY A 117 -11.03 8.49 -7.31
C GLY A 117 -10.40 9.46 -6.31
N ALA A 118 -10.32 9.08 -5.04
CA ALA A 118 -9.75 9.91 -3.97
C ALA A 118 -8.27 10.27 -4.23
N GLY A 119 -7.47 9.29 -4.65
CA GLY A 119 -6.07 9.51 -4.99
C GLY A 119 -5.89 10.41 -6.22
N ILE A 120 -6.78 10.31 -7.22
CA ILE A 120 -6.80 11.23 -8.37
C ILE A 120 -7.14 12.65 -7.92
N GLY A 121 -8.20 12.81 -7.13
CA GLY A 121 -8.64 14.13 -6.63
C GLY A 121 -7.55 14.84 -5.83
N LEU A 122 -6.85 14.13 -4.93
CA LEU A 122 -5.77 14.73 -4.15
C LEU A 122 -4.58 15.16 -5.03
N ARG A 123 -4.25 14.40 -6.07
CA ARG A 123 -3.22 14.79 -7.06
C ARG A 123 -3.63 15.99 -7.91
N ILE A 124 -4.91 16.11 -8.26
CA ILE A 124 -5.44 17.30 -8.95
C ILE A 124 -5.29 18.54 -8.05
N VAL A 125 -5.69 18.45 -6.78
CA VAL A 125 -5.51 19.53 -5.80
C VAL A 125 -4.03 19.94 -5.68
N ALA A 126 -3.13 18.96 -5.57
CA ALA A 126 -1.70 19.22 -5.55
C ALA A 126 -1.23 19.96 -6.81
N ARG A 127 -1.66 19.50 -7.99
CA ARG A 127 -1.32 20.13 -9.27
C ARG A 127 -1.78 21.58 -9.36
N LEU A 128 -3.01 21.87 -8.94
CA LEU A 128 -3.58 23.23 -8.93
C LEU A 128 -2.80 24.17 -8.00
N LYS A 129 -2.22 23.64 -6.92
CA LYS A 129 -1.35 24.38 -5.99
C LYS A 129 0.12 24.43 -6.39
N GLY A 130 0.46 24.01 -7.62
CA GLY A 130 1.85 24.02 -8.10
C GLY A 130 2.72 22.87 -7.55
N PHE A 131 2.12 21.83 -7.00
CA PHE A 131 2.81 20.65 -6.47
C PHE A 131 2.61 19.40 -7.34
N LYS A 132 3.53 18.45 -7.19
CA LYS A 132 3.45 17.08 -7.72
C LYS A 132 3.38 16.14 -6.53
N LEU A 133 2.28 15.39 -6.42
CA LEU A 133 2.12 14.34 -5.41
C LEU A 133 2.29 12.96 -6.05
N ASN A 134 3.18 12.14 -5.50
CA ASN A 134 3.37 10.73 -5.88
C ASN A 134 3.65 9.88 -4.63
N GLN A 135 4.00 8.60 -4.81
CA GLN A 135 4.30 7.67 -3.72
C GLN A 135 5.57 8.01 -2.92
N HIS A 136 6.41 8.93 -3.42
CA HIS A 136 7.67 9.33 -2.81
C HIS A 136 7.55 10.66 -2.04
N GLY A 137 6.45 11.40 -2.20
CA GLY A 137 6.27 12.68 -1.53
C GLY A 137 5.40 13.66 -2.29
N LEU A 138 5.31 14.85 -1.70
CA LEU A 138 4.81 16.07 -2.31
C LEU A 138 6.00 16.95 -2.68
N PHE A 139 6.05 17.41 -3.92
CA PHE A 139 7.18 18.16 -4.47
C PHE A 139 6.71 19.46 -5.12
N LYS A 140 7.48 20.54 -5.02
CA LYS A 140 7.25 21.76 -5.82
C LYS A 140 7.49 21.44 -7.30
N ARG A 141 6.51 21.68 -8.18
CA ARG A 141 6.66 21.36 -9.62
C ARG A 141 7.79 22.13 -10.28
N LYS A 142 7.97 23.40 -9.91
CA LYS A 142 8.99 24.27 -10.51
C LYS A 142 10.42 23.85 -10.19
N THR A 143 10.67 23.38 -8.97
CA THR A 143 12.04 23.14 -8.47
C THR A 143 12.35 21.66 -8.18
N GLY A 144 11.34 20.79 -8.17
CA GLY A 144 11.52 19.40 -7.75
C GLY A 144 11.77 19.20 -6.26
N LYS A 145 11.84 20.28 -5.45
CA LYS A 145 12.10 20.19 -4.00
C LYS A 145 10.96 19.48 -3.28
N LYS A 146 11.29 18.48 -2.45
CA LYS A 146 10.34 17.79 -1.57
C LYS A 146 9.85 18.74 -0.46
N VAL A 147 8.54 18.73 -0.24
CA VAL A 147 7.83 19.60 0.71
C VAL A 147 7.21 18.79 1.85
N ALA A 148 6.74 17.59 1.56
CA ALA A 148 6.15 16.68 2.53
C ALA A 148 6.32 15.23 2.07
N GLY A 149 6.26 14.28 3.00
CA GLY A 149 6.32 12.85 2.67
C GLY A 149 6.37 11.91 3.87
N LYS A 150 6.71 12.40 5.06
CA LYS A 150 6.92 11.58 6.26
C LYS A 150 5.61 11.06 6.85
N SER A 151 4.56 11.86 6.79
CA SER A 151 3.22 11.48 7.27
C SER A 151 2.13 11.88 6.28
N GLU A 152 0.97 11.25 6.38
CA GLU A 152 -0.17 11.59 5.55
C GLU A 152 -0.69 12.99 5.91
N GLU A 153 -0.66 13.33 7.19
CA GLU A 153 -1.05 14.59 7.80
C GLU A 153 -0.21 15.76 7.28
N GLU A 154 1.11 15.58 7.17
CA GLU A 154 2.04 16.57 6.62
C GLU A 154 1.67 16.91 5.16
N ILE A 155 1.34 15.89 4.36
CA ILE A 155 0.92 16.08 2.96
C ILE A 155 -0.42 16.81 2.88
N TYR A 156 -1.39 16.42 3.70
CA TYR A 156 -2.69 17.09 3.74
C TYR A 156 -2.57 18.56 4.18
N SER A 157 -1.78 18.82 5.21
CA SER A 157 -1.50 20.17 5.72
C SER A 157 -0.83 21.04 4.65
N ALA A 158 0.21 20.54 3.97
CA ALA A 158 0.88 21.24 2.89
C ALA A 158 -0.05 21.56 1.70
N LEU A 159 -1.13 20.79 1.53
CA LEU A 159 -2.17 21.03 0.53
C LEU A 159 -3.31 21.93 1.05
N GLY A 160 -3.26 22.40 2.31
CA GLY A 160 -4.31 23.18 2.95
C GLY A 160 -5.60 22.38 3.10
N ARG A 161 -5.51 21.10 3.46
CA ARG A 161 -6.64 20.20 3.66
C ARG A 161 -6.58 19.54 5.03
N LYS A 162 -7.75 19.33 5.64
CA LYS A 162 -7.88 18.50 6.84
C LYS A 162 -7.61 17.04 6.47
N TRP A 163 -6.75 16.37 7.24
CA TRP A 163 -6.50 14.94 7.08
C TRP A 163 -7.79 14.14 7.29
N LYS A 164 -7.95 13.10 6.49
CA LYS A 164 -9.08 12.16 6.56
C LYS A 164 -8.56 10.77 6.90
N LYS A 165 -9.28 10.04 7.74
CA LYS A 165 -8.96 8.64 8.01
C LYS A 165 -9.05 7.81 6.72
N PRO A 166 -8.30 6.72 6.58
CA PRO A 166 -8.31 5.88 5.37
C PRO A 166 -9.71 5.48 4.87
N GLU A 167 -10.62 5.15 5.79
CA GLU A 167 -12.01 4.74 5.53
C GLU A 167 -12.91 5.90 5.05
N GLU A 168 -12.53 7.16 5.31
CA GLU A 168 -13.27 8.39 4.96
C GLU A 168 -12.80 9.02 3.63
N ARG A 169 -11.82 8.39 2.96
CA ARG A 169 -11.24 8.86 1.69
C ARG A 169 -12.02 8.39 0.48
#